data_AF-A0A7S2GEC1-F1
#
_entry.id   AF-A0A7S2GEC1-F1
#
_cell.length_a   1.000
_cell.length_b   1.000
_cell.length_c   1.000
_cell.angle_alpha   90.00
_cell.angle_beta   90.00
_cell.angle_gamma   90.00
#
_symmetry.space_group_name_H-M   'P 1'
#
loop_
_entity.id
_entity.type
_entity.pdbx_description
1 polymer ?
#
loop_
_entity_poly.entity_id
_entity_poly.type
_entity_poly.pdbx_seq_one_letter_code
_entity_poly.pdbx_strand_id
1 'polypeptide(L)'
;KPCLPPRMGVPYEIWFDYNNVALRWHYPLGVLCDVLVGRDVPMPLDLTVHFRSCPSKELLPFSGIGDLQKAVMNSFRQAIFLQQGSTAPFMKLPKQQQTQLW
;
A
#
# COMPACT_ATOMS: atom_id res chain seq x y z
N LYS A 1 -19.35 14.35 -11.58
CA LYS A 1 -20.01 15.04 -10.45
C LYS A 1 -18.96 15.31 -9.39
N PRO A 2 -18.78 16.54 -8.89
CA PRO A 2 -17.79 16.79 -7.85
C PRO A 2 -18.20 16.02 -6.58
N CYS A 3 -17.29 15.19 -6.07
CA CYS A 3 -17.51 14.41 -4.87
C CYS A 3 -17.42 15.33 -3.65
N LEU A 4 -18.51 15.43 -2.88
CA LEU A 4 -18.50 16.17 -1.62
C LEU A 4 -17.63 15.42 -0.59
N PRO A 5 -16.86 16.12 0.25
CA PRO A 5 -16.06 15.50 1.31
C PRO A 5 -16.95 14.67 2.26
N PRO A 6 -16.40 13.63 2.91
CA PRO A 6 -17.15 12.85 3.89
C PRO A 6 -17.68 13.76 4.99
N ARG A 7 -18.95 13.54 5.40
CA ARG A 7 -19.56 14.28 6.50
C ARG A 7 -18.86 13.86 7.80
N MET A 8 -18.55 14.82 8.66
CA MET A 8 -17.98 14.51 9.98
C MET A 8 -18.87 13.49 10.72
N GLY A 9 -18.24 12.45 11.27
CA GLY A 9 -18.93 11.40 12.04
C GLY A 9 -19.42 10.20 11.24
N VAL A 10 -19.24 10.16 9.92
CA VAL A 10 -19.57 8.97 9.09
C VAL A 10 -18.28 8.19 8.78
N PRO A 11 -18.24 6.86 8.93
CA PRO A 11 -17.09 6.08 8.50
C PRO A 11 -16.93 6.20 6.98
N TYR A 12 -15.70 6.37 6.53
CA TYR A 12 -15.35 6.46 5.11
C TYR A 12 -14.08 5.67 4.83
N GLU A 13 -13.94 5.21 3.60
CA GLU A 13 -12.77 4.47 3.12
C GLU A 13 -11.98 5.38 2.18
N ILE A 14 -10.68 5.55 2.47
CA ILE A 14 -9.78 6.35 1.64
C ILE A 14 -9.07 5.43 0.67
N TRP A 15 -9.11 5.79 -0.61
CA TRP A 15 -8.29 5.16 -1.62
C TRP A 15 -7.85 6.19 -2.67
N PHE A 16 -6.82 5.85 -3.44
CA PHE A 16 -6.19 6.74 -4.40
C PHE A 16 -6.31 6.15 -5.79
N ASP A 17 -6.48 7.00 -6.80
CA ASP A 17 -6.32 6.63 -8.20
C ASP A 17 -5.38 7.60 -8.93
N TYR A 18 -4.84 7.10 -10.03
CA TYR A 18 -4.14 7.89 -11.02
C TYR A 18 -4.75 7.57 -12.38
N ASN A 19 -5.26 8.58 -13.09
CA ASN A 19 -5.90 8.42 -14.40
C ASN A 19 -6.98 7.31 -14.44
N ASN A 20 -7.85 7.24 -13.41
CA ASN A 20 -8.89 6.21 -13.25
C ASN A 20 -8.36 4.79 -12.98
N VAL A 21 -7.09 4.64 -12.61
CA VAL A 21 -6.50 3.37 -12.17
C VAL A 21 -6.33 3.39 -10.66
N ALA A 22 -7.05 2.51 -9.97
CA ALA A 22 -6.99 2.38 -8.52
C ALA A 22 -5.60 1.92 -8.05
N LEU A 23 -5.00 2.66 -7.11
CA LEU A 23 -3.65 2.41 -6.63
C LEU A 23 -3.64 1.40 -5.48
N ARG A 24 -2.89 0.31 -5.69
CA ARG A 24 -2.69 -0.75 -4.70
C ARG A 24 -1.68 -0.30 -3.65
N TRP A 25 -2.18 0.11 -2.49
CA TRP A 25 -1.39 0.69 -1.39
C TRP A 25 -0.25 -0.19 -0.85
N HIS A 26 -0.30 -1.51 -1.05
CA HIS A 26 0.71 -2.44 -0.55
C HIS A 26 1.95 -2.53 -1.46
N TYR A 27 1.94 -1.87 -2.62
CA TYR A 27 3.13 -1.73 -3.45
C TYR A 27 3.91 -0.45 -3.13
N PRO A 28 5.25 -0.47 -3.25
CA PRO A 28 6.05 0.74 -3.11
C PRO A 28 5.61 1.82 -4.11
N LEU A 29 5.56 3.08 -3.68
CA LEU A 29 5.14 4.20 -4.54
C LEU A 29 5.94 4.29 -5.83
N GLY A 30 7.27 4.12 -5.77
CA GLY A 30 8.13 4.13 -6.95
C GLY A 30 7.75 3.06 -7.99
N VAL A 31 7.40 1.86 -7.53
CA VAL A 31 6.94 0.78 -8.42
C VAL A 31 5.61 1.15 -9.09
N LEU A 32 4.69 1.76 -8.33
CA LEU A 32 3.43 2.25 -8.90
C LEU A 32 3.68 3.34 -9.96
N CYS A 33 4.58 4.29 -9.69
CA CYS A 33 4.96 5.33 -10.65
C CYS A 33 5.60 4.75 -11.91
N ASP A 34 6.58 3.85 -11.76
CA ASP A 34 7.28 3.22 -12.88
C ASP A 34 6.31 2.45 -13.79
N VAL A 35 5.32 1.76 -13.21
CA VAL A 35 4.34 0.97 -13.98
C VAL A 35 3.27 1.85 -14.63
N LEU A 36 2.78 2.88 -13.93
CA LEU A 36 1.65 3.69 -14.40
C LEU A 36 2.07 4.81 -15.34
N VAL A 37 3.29 5.33 -15.19
CA VAL A 37 3.75 6.54 -15.86
C VAL A 37 5.06 6.31 -16.63
N GLY A 38 5.89 5.39 -16.18
CA GLY A 38 7.18 5.12 -16.80
C GLY A 38 8.22 6.20 -16.50
N ARG A 39 9.08 6.51 -17.47
CA ARG A 39 10.22 7.42 -17.28
C ARG A 39 9.84 8.90 -17.30
N ASP A 40 8.71 9.25 -17.91
CA ASP A 40 8.25 10.62 -18.10
C ASP A 40 7.21 11.01 -17.04
N VAL A 41 7.53 10.78 -15.77
CA VAL A 41 6.61 11.09 -14.67
C VAL A 41 6.37 12.60 -14.60
N PRO A 42 5.16 13.11 -14.86
CA PRO A 42 4.87 14.51 -14.66
C PRO A 42 4.99 14.80 -13.16
N MET A 43 5.76 15.83 -12.83
CA MET A 43 5.91 16.32 -11.46
C MET A 43 5.16 17.65 -11.35
N PRO A 44 4.18 17.78 -10.44
CA PRO A 44 3.76 16.82 -9.43
C PRO A 44 2.90 15.65 -9.97
N LEU A 45 2.86 14.53 -9.25
CA LEU A 45 1.98 13.39 -9.56
C LEU A 45 0.53 13.74 -9.23
N ASP A 46 -0.34 13.78 -10.24
CA ASP A 46 -1.75 14.10 -10.11
C ASP A 46 -2.57 12.92 -9.55
N LEU A 47 -2.48 12.73 -8.23
CA LEU A 47 -3.27 11.73 -7.50
C LEU A 47 -4.67 12.25 -7.19
N THR A 48 -5.68 11.44 -7.48
CA THR A 48 -7.05 11.71 -7.05
C THR A 48 -7.39 10.88 -5.82
N VAL A 49 -7.99 11.54 -4.82
CA VAL A 49 -8.35 10.93 -3.54
C VAL A 49 -9.85 10.67 -3.53
N HIS A 50 -10.22 9.44 -3.18
CA HIS A 50 -11.60 9.01 -3.05
C HIS A 50 -11.92 8.68 -1.60
N PHE A 51 -13.15 9.02 -1.20
CA PHE A 51 -13.67 8.77 0.15
C PHE A 51 -14.84 7.78 0.16
N ARG A 52 -15.21 7.26 -1.02
CA ARG A 52 -16.38 6.40 -1.24
C ARG A 52 -16.10 5.44 -2.38
N SER A 53 -16.96 4.42 -2.52
CA SER A 53 -16.95 3.50 -3.66
C SER A 53 -15.59 2.84 -3.92
N CYS A 54 -14.90 2.42 -2.86
CA CYS A 54 -13.65 1.68 -3.00
C CYS A 54 -13.88 0.42 -3.84
N PRO A 55 -13.08 0.19 -4.89
CA PRO A 55 -13.18 -1.01 -5.71
C PRO A 55 -12.66 -2.22 -4.94
N SER A 56 -13.49 -2.80 -4.07
CA SER A 56 -13.13 -3.93 -3.20
C SER A 56 -12.69 -5.20 -3.94
N LYS A 57 -12.93 -5.27 -5.26
CA LYS A 57 -12.44 -6.37 -6.11
C LYS A 57 -10.98 -6.20 -6.52
N GLU A 58 -10.45 -4.97 -6.50
CA GLU A 58 -9.13 -4.62 -7.03
C GLU A 58 -8.16 -4.17 -5.93
N LEU A 59 -8.70 -3.61 -4.84
CA LEU A 59 -7.95 -3.11 -3.71
C LEU A 59 -8.16 -3.97 -2.47
N LEU A 60 -7.06 -4.20 -1.75
CA LEU A 60 -7.12 -4.74 -0.39
C LEU A 60 -7.71 -3.67 0.54
N PRO A 61 -8.59 -4.02 1.48
CA PRO A 61 -9.04 -3.09 2.51
C PRO A 61 -7.85 -2.52 3.29
N PHE A 62 -7.88 -1.23 3.58
CA PHE A 62 -6.88 -0.57 4.42
C PHE A 62 -7.51 -0.15 5.75
N SER A 63 -7.29 -0.92 6.81
CA SER A 63 -7.87 -0.65 8.13
C SER A 63 -6.97 0.22 9.02
N GLY A 64 -5.78 0.57 8.53
CA GLY A 64 -4.82 1.42 9.23
C GLY A 64 -3.36 0.96 9.06
N ILE A 65 -2.48 1.68 9.75
CA ILE A 65 -1.01 1.49 9.63
C ILE A 65 -0.54 0.07 9.94
N GLY A 66 -1.27 -0.65 10.80
CA GLY A 66 -0.97 -2.04 11.12
C GLY A 66 -1.05 -2.98 9.91
N ASP A 67 -1.92 -2.71 8.94
CA ASP A 67 -2.01 -3.51 7.71
C ASP A 67 -0.82 -3.22 6.78
N LEU A 68 -0.36 -1.96 6.75
CA LEU A 68 0.87 -1.58 6.04
C LEU A 68 2.09 -2.25 6.63
N GLN A 69 2.24 -2.22 7.96
CA GLN A 69 3.32 -2.91 8.66
C GLN A 69 3.31 -4.41 8.35
N LYS A 70 2.13 -5.07 8.38
CA LYS A 70 2.02 -6.49 8.01
C LYS A 70 2.45 -6.74 6.57
N ALA A 71 2.04 -5.89 5.63
CA ALA A 71 2.40 -6.03 4.22
C ALA A 71 3.92 -5.95 4.01
N VAL A 72 4.58 -4.98 4.65
CA VAL A 72 6.04 -4.83 4.59
C VAL A 72 6.76 -6.01 5.24
N MET A 73 6.36 -6.39 6.47
CA MET A 73 6.96 -7.53 7.17
C MET A 73 6.78 -8.86 6.42
N ASN A 74 5.62 -9.08 5.80
CA ASN A 74 5.38 -10.26 4.97
C ASN A 74 6.21 -10.24 3.68
N SER A 75 6.52 -9.06 3.14
CA SER A 75 7.41 -8.93 1.97
C SER A 75 8.84 -9.37 2.32
N PHE A 76 9.35 -8.99 3.49
CA PHE A 76 10.65 -9.48 3.98
C PHE A 76 10.67 -11.00 4.18
N ARG A 77 9.62 -11.57 4.81
CA ARG A 77 9.52 -13.02 5.00
C ARG A 77 9.55 -13.77 3.66
N GLN A 78 8.81 -13.29 2.67
CA GLN A 78 8.79 -13.88 1.33
C GLN A 78 10.18 -13.79 0.67
N ALA A 79 10.84 -12.64 0.74
CA ALA A 79 12.19 -12.47 0.18
C ALA A 79 13.22 -13.42 0.81
N ILE A 80 13.21 -13.56 2.14
CA ILE A 80 14.10 -14.48 2.85
C ILE A 80 13.77 -15.95 2.50
N PHE A 81 12.49 -16.30 2.39
CA PHE A 81 12.09 -17.63 1.96
C PHE A 81 12.60 -17.95 0.55
N LEU A 82 12.51 -17.01 -0.39
CA LEU A 82 13.04 -17.19 -1.74
C LEU A 82 14.57 -17.35 -1.76
N GLN A 83 15.29 -16.65 -0.89
CA GLN A 83 16.75 -16.72 -0.82
C GLN A 83 17.28 -17.98 -0.12
N GLN A 84 16.57 -18.47 0.90
CA GLN A 84 17.10 -19.46 1.85
C GLN A 84 16.22 -20.71 2.00
N GLY A 85 15.10 -20.78 1.29
CA GLY A 85 14.12 -21.88 1.38
C GLY A 85 13.35 -21.93 2.70
N SER A 86 13.49 -20.93 3.57
CA SER A 86 12.86 -20.89 4.89
C SER A 86 12.69 -19.47 5.41
N THR A 87 11.65 -19.21 6.19
CA THR A 87 11.46 -17.95 6.93
C THR A 87 12.15 -17.95 8.30
N ALA A 88 12.73 -19.09 8.71
CA ALA A 88 13.32 -19.24 10.04
C ALA A 88 14.38 -18.18 10.39
N PRO A 89 15.26 -17.75 9.47
CA PRO A 89 16.28 -16.74 9.78
C PRO A 89 15.67 -15.37 10.12
N PHE A 90 14.60 -14.97 9.43
CA PHE A 90 13.84 -13.77 9.80
C PHE A 90 13.13 -13.93 11.15
N MET A 91 12.51 -15.08 11.39
CA MET A 91 11.76 -15.35 12.63
C MET A 91 12.66 -15.46 13.87
N LYS A 92 13.95 -15.77 13.68
CA LYS A 92 14.97 -15.79 14.75
C LYS A 92 15.41 -14.40 15.20
N LEU A 93 15.15 -13.35 14.41
CA LEU A 93 15.46 -11.98 14.82
C LEU A 93 14.66 -11.63 16.09
N PRO A 94 15.28 -10.98 17.09
CA PRO A 94 14.58 -10.42 18.23
C PRO A 94 13.42 -9.52 17.77
N LYS A 95 12.31 -9.52 18.52
CA LYS A 95 11.12 -8.72 18.20
C LYS A 95 11.46 -7.23 18.04
N GLN A 96 12.40 -6.70 18.82
CA GLN A 96 12.89 -5.33 18.68
C GLN A 96 13.52 -5.06 17.32
N GLN A 97 14.34 -5.99 16.81
CA GLN A 97 14.96 -5.87 15.48
C GLN A 97 13.91 -6.00 14.38
N GLN A 98 12.93 -6.89 14.54
CA GLN A 98 11.82 -6.99 13.58
C GLN A 98 10.99 -5.70 13.53
N THR A 99 10.71 -5.08 14.68
CA THR A 99 9.99 -3.80 14.74
C THR A 99 10.82 -2.67 14.15
N GLN A 100 12.14 -2.65 14.33
CA GLN A 100 13.02 -1.61 13.75
C GLN A 100 13.08 -1.61 12.21
N LEU A 101 12.64 -2.68 11.55
CA LEU A 101 12.56 -2.73 10.08
C LEU A 101 11.39 -1.93 9.50
N TRP A 102 10.50 -1.40 10.34
CA TRP A 102 9.34 -0.58 9.97
C TRP A 102 9.27 0.67 10.84
#